data_AF-A0A7S0DBF0-F1
#
_entry.id   AF-A0A7S0DBF0-F1
#
_cell.length_a   1.000
_cell.length_b   1.000
_cell.length_c   1.000
_cell.angle_alpha   90.00
_cell.angle_beta   90.00
_cell.angle_gamma   90.00
#
_symmetry.space_group_name_H-M   'P 1'
#
loop_
_entity.id
_entity.type
_entity.pdbx_description
1 polymer ?
#
loop_
_entity_poly.entity_id
_entity_poly.type
_entity_poly.pdbx_seq_one_letter_code
_entity_poly.pdbx_strand_id
1 'polypeptide(L)'
;MHQGMLSQTDIMLQTPDDLKQRAIRLLAGKCALAARIDSYMSTSQSNSAEGVKLREHITKKIEKWQEPPPPKKKRALPVPEEKPRKRRGGKRYRKQRERMKVTELMKQKNRMVFGKAQSTNEYTGEDFGMIGVSGTGQLRLNVEDNQKLKKRLARKTKAQLRRIVPGHATRKVSGTQSSFAMTPVQGIELVNKQSRADRVREANNKYFSSNATFLMVGKKN
;
A
#
# COMPACT_ATOMS: atom_id res chain seq x y z
N MET A 1 -1.89 -22.11 8.23
CA MET A 1 -0.41 -22.08 8.25
C MET A 1 0.07 -23.33 7.54
N HIS A 2 1.18 -23.29 6.80
CA HIS A 2 1.77 -24.53 6.29
C HIS A 2 2.53 -25.17 7.46
N GLN A 3 1.89 -26.14 8.12
CA GLN A 3 2.50 -26.94 9.18
C GLN A 3 3.22 -28.11 8.50
N GLY A 4 4.52 -28.22 8.76
CA GLY A 4 5.35 -29.32 8.28
C GLY A 4 6.18 -29.89 9.43
N MET A 5 7.09 -30.83 9.14
CA MET A 5 7.90 -31.50 10.17
C MET A 5 8.63 -30.51 11.09
N LEU A 6 9.13 -29.38 10.55
CA LEU A 6 9.79 -28.35 11.35
C LEU A 6 8.90 -27.72 12.43
N SER A 7 7.57 -27.71 12.25
CA SER A 7 6.65 -27.16 13.24
C SER A 7 6.42 -28.05 14.47
N GLN A 8 6.79 -29.33 14.38
CA GLN A 8 6.68 -30.31 15.46
C GLN A 8 7.95 -30.42 16.32
N THR A 9 9.00 -29.66 15.98
CA THR A 9 10.28 -29.69 16.70
C THR A 9 10.17 -29.00 18.06
N ASP A 10 10.96 -29.45 19.03
CA ASP A 10 10.97 -28.93 20.42
C ASP A 10 11.12 -27.42 20.50
N ILE A 11 12.02 -26.84 19.68
CA ILE A 11 12.27 -25.40 19.63
C ILE A 11 10.99 -24.64 19.26
N MET A 12 10.19 -25.20 18.36
CA MET A 12 8.94 -24.59 17.90
C MET A 12 7.79 -24.77 18.89
N LEU A 13 7.76 -25.90 19.61
CA LEU A 13 6.78 -26.16 20.67
C LEU A 13 6.99 -25.20 21.86
N GLN A 14 8.26 -24.88 22.19
CA GLN A 14 8.61 -23.91 23.23
C GLN A 14 8.36 -22.45 22.82
N THR A 15 8.24 -22.17 21.52
CA THR A 15 8.05 -20.80 21.02
C THR A 15 6.58 -20.38 21.10
N PRO A 16 6.24 -19.16 21.58
CA PRO A 16 4.86 -18.67 21.61
C PRO A 16 4.27 -18.51 20.20
N ASP A 17 2.96 -18.73 20.07
CA ASP A 17 2.24 -18.81 18.78
C ASP A 17 2.47 -17.60 17.86
N ASP A 18 2.51 -16.39 18.42
CA ASP A 18 2.72 -15.14 17.67
C ASP A 18 4.06 -15.12 16.93
N LEU A 19 5.09 -15.75 17.51
CA LEU A 19 6.43 -15.80 16.94
C LEU A 19 6.64 -17.02 16.04
N LYS A 20 5.75 -18.02 16.06
CA LYS A 20 5.95 -19.29 15.35
C LYS A 20 6.22 -19.11 13.86
N GLN A 21 5.49 -18.23 13.18
CA GLN A 21 5.72 -17.99 11.74
C GLN A 21 7.11 -17.41 11.44
N ARG A 22 7.62 -16.57 12.34
CA ARG A 22 8.94 -15.96 12.21
C ARG A 22 10.03 -16.96 12.57
N ALA A 23 9.83 -17.75 13.61
CA ALA A 23 10.73 -18.79 14.07
C ALA A 23 10.87 -19.93 13.05
N ILE A 24 9.79 -20.41 12.44
CA ILE A 24 9.85 -21.47 11.40
C ILE A 24 10.74 -21.05 10.22
N ARG A 25 10.66 -19.79 9.77
CA ARG A 25 11.52 -19.28 8.69
C ARG A 25 13.00 -19.26 9.07
N LEU A 26 13.29 -18.87 10.32
CA LEU A 26 14.65 -18.86 10.84
C LEU A 26 15.20 -20.30 10.98
N LEU A 27 14.40 -21.19 11.56
CA LEU A 27 14.73 -22.59 11.75
C LEU A 27 14.97 -23.29 10.40
N ALA A 28 14.08 -23.14 9.43
CA ALA A 28 14.23 -23.72 8.10
C ALA A 28 15.54 -23.26 7.42
N GLY A 29 15.87 -21.97 7.51
CA GLY A 29 17.11 -21.43 6.95
C GLY A 29 18.36 -22.00 7.63
N LYS A 30 18.34 -22.20 8.95
CA LYS A 30 19.46 -22.75 9.72
C LYS A 30 19.58 -24.27 9.57
N CYS A 31 18.46 -24.97 9.50
CA CYS A 31 18.38 -26.40 9.20
C CYS A 31 18.97 -26.71 7.81
N ALA A 32 18.66 -25.89 6.80
CA ALA A 32 19.23 -26.04 5.47
C ALA A 32 20.76 -25.82 5.44
N LEU A 33 21.28 -24.93 6.29
CA LEU A 33 22.73 -24.76 6.43
C LEU A 33 23.38 -25.95 7.13
N ALA A 34 22.77 -26.47 8.20
CA ALA A 34 23.24 -27.68 8.89
C ALA A 34 23.31 -28.87 7.92
N ALA A 35 22.24 -29.12 7.16
CA ALA A 35 22.20 -30.21 6.17
C ALA A 35 23.30 -30.10 5.10
N ARG A 36 23.68 -28.87 4.70
CA ARG A 36 24.79 -28.66 3.76
C ARG A 36 26.13 -28.97 4.41
N ILE A 37 26.35 -28.54 5.66
CA ILE A 37 27.58 -28.83 6.40
C ILE A 37 27.74 -30.36 6.53
N ASP A 38 26.68 -31.05 6.94
CA ASP A 38 26.68 -32.51 7.09
C ASP A 38 26.97 -33.22 5.77
N SER A 39 26.52 -32.68 4.62
CA SER A 39 26.78 -33.29 3.31
C SER A 39 28.25 -33.24 2.87
N TYR A 40 29.05 -32.30 3.41
CA TYR A 40 30.48 -32.16 3.08
C TYR A 40 31.41 -32.71 4.16
N MET A 41 30.91 -33.02 5.36
CA MET A 41 31.73 -33.51 6.47
C MET A 41 31.90 -35.03 6.39
N SER A 42 33.13 -35.53 6.55
CA SER A 42 33.38 -36.97 6.70
C SER A 42 33.00 -37.43 8.11
N THR A 43 32.52 -38.68 8.25
CA THR A 43 32.08 -39.26 9.53
C THR A 43 33.11 -39.11 10.66
N SER A 44 34.41 -39.11 10.32
CA SER A 44 35.52 -38.94 11.27
C SER A 44 35.73 -37.50 11.77
N GLN A 45 35.14 -36.49 11.10
CA GLN A 45 35.20 -35.07 11.47
C GLN A 45 33.84 -34.51 11.92
N SER A 46 32.88 -35.39 12.23
CA SER A 46 31.55 -35.04 12.74
C SER A 46 31.64 -34.33 14.11
N ASN A 47 31.99 -33.06 14.10
CA ASN A 47 31.97 -32.21 15.28
C ASN A 47 30.59 -31.59 15.45
N SER A 48 29.86 -32.01 16.49
CA SER A 48 28.54 -31.48 16.86
C SER A 48 28.53 -29.97 17.15
N ALA A 49 29.71 -29.37 17.33
CA ALA A 49 29.90 -27.96 17.68
C ALA A 49 29.16 -26.99 16.73
N GLU A 50 29.17 -27.23 15.43
CA GLU A 50 28.50 -26.33 14.47
C GLU A 50 26.97 -26.39 14.59
N GLY A 51 26.41 -27.58 14.80
CA GLY A 51 24.97 -27.75 15.06
C GLY A 51 24.51 -27.05 16.34
N VAL A 52 25.31 -27.16 17.41
CA VAL A 52 25.05 -26.49 18.70
C VAL A 52 25.07 -24.97 18.53
N LYS A 53 26.07 -24.41 17.83
CA LYS A 53 26.14 -22.96 17.54
C LYS A 53 24.92 -22.47 16.76
N LEU A 54 24.46 -23.24 15.76
CA LEU A 54 23.27 -22.89 14.97
C LEU A 54 22.00 -22.91 15.84
N ARG A 55 21.87 -23.90 16.72
CA ARG A 55 20.76 -24.01 17.67
C ARG A 55 20.75 -22.84 18.66
N GLU A 56 21.88 -22.53 19.27
CA GLU A 56 22.02 -21.36 20.17
C GLU A 56 21.66 -20.04 19.48
N HIS A 57 22.06 -19.88 18.22
CA HIS A 57 21.72 -18.68 17.48
C HIS A 57 20.20 -18.58 17.24
N ILE A 58 19.50 -19.70 17.07
CA ILE A 58 18.04 -19.71 16.93
C ILE A 58 17.38 -19.32 18.25
N THR A 59 17.78 -19.94 19.37
CA THR A 59 17.20 -19.65 20.69
C THR A 59 17.42 -18.19 21.09
N LYS A 60 18.66 -17.68 20.99
CA LYS A 60 19.00 -16.28 21.28
C LYS A 60 18.17 -15.28 20.45
N LYS A 61 17.85 -15.61 19.20
CA LYS A 61 16.98 -14.75 18.36
C LYS A 61 15.52 -14.79 18.79
N ILE A 62 15.02 -15.95 19.21
CA ILE A 62 13.64 -16.11 19.69
C ILE A 62 13.48 -15.36 21.01
N GLU A 63 14.40 -15.52 21.95
CA GLU A 63 14.46 -14.77 23.21
C GLU A 63 14.44 -13.26 22.95
N LYS A 64 15.30 -12.78 22.06
CA LYS A 64 15.34 -11.36 21.66
C LYS A 64 14.03 -10.85 21.05
N TRP A 65 13.21 -11.72 20.45
CA TRP A 65 11.90 -11.31 19.92
C TRP A 65 10.80 -11.30 20.98
N GLN A 66 10.99 -12.03 22.07
CA GLN A 66 10.10 -11.99 23.24
C GLN A 66 10.36 -10.76 24.10
N GLU A 67 11.59 -10.23 24.08
CA GLU A 67 11.90 -8.97 24.74
C GLU A 67 10.97 -7.85 24.26
N PRO A 68 10.23 -7.20 25.18
CA PRO A 68 9.38 -6.09 24.80
C PRO A 68 10.22 -4.96 24.22
N PRO A 69 9.73 -4.25 23.20
CA PRO A 69 10.46 -3.11 22.65
C PRO A 69 10.68 -2.08 23.76
N PRO A 70 11.87 -1.45 23.83
CA PRO A 70 12.14 -0.45 24.86
C PRO A 70 11.11 0.68 24.77
N PRO A 71 10.66 1.22 25.92
CA PRO A 71 9.63 2.24 25.94
C PRO A 71 10.10 3.46 25.14
N LYS A 72 9.19 4.02 24.33
CA LYS A 72 9.47 5.23 23.57
C LYS A 72 9.72 6.36 24.55
N LYS A 73 10.91 6.97 24.49
CA LYS A 73 11.20 8.20 25.22
C LYS A 73 10.19 9.28 24.85
N LYS A 74 9.64 9.99 25.83
CA LYS A 74 8.74 11.14 25.60
C LYS A 74 9.53 12.19 24.81
N ARG A 75 9.17 12.37 23.54
CA ARG A 75 9.76 13.42 22.71
C ARG A 75 9.08 14.73 23.08
N ALA A 76 9.86 15.68 23.62
CA ALA A 76 9.37 17.02 23.85
C ALA A 76 8.84 17.61 22.54
N LEU A 77 7.76 18.38 22.64
CA LEU A 77 7.27 19.16 21.50
C LEU A 77 8.38 20.12 21.06
N PRO A 78 8.45 20.45 19.76
CA PRO A 78 9.33 21.52 19.30
C PRO A 78 8.96 22.82 20.03
N VAL A 79 9.98 23.61 20.37
CA VAL A 79 9.79 24.92 21.01
C VAL A 79 8.83 25.76 20.16
N PRO A 80 7.83 26.43 20.77
CA PRO A 80 6.95 27.38 20.08
C PRO A 80 7.71 28.63 19.59
N GLU A 81 8.53 28.49 18.54
CA GLU A 81 9.19 29.61 17.88
C GLU A 81 8.46 29.99 16.59
N GLU A 82 8.13 31.28 16.45
CA GLU A 82 7.56 31.82 15.21
C GLU A 82 8.66 32.05 14.16
N LYS A 83 8.91 31.03 13.34
CA LYS A 83 9.86 31.13 12.23
C LYS A 83 9.24 31.86 11.03
N PRO A 84 10.00 32.70 10.30
CA PRO A 84 9.50 33.36 9.11
C PRO A 84 9.01 32.34 8.07
N ARG A 85 7.82 32.56 7.52
CA ARG A 85 7.15 31.59 6.66
C ARG A 85 7.80 31.53 5.27
N LYS A 86 8.23 30.33 4.86
CA LYS A 86 8.70 30.08 3.48
C LYS A 86 7.55 30.20 2.48
N ARG A 87 7.63 31.14 1.54
CA ARG A 87 6.66 31.31 0.44
C ARG A 87 7.05 30.43 -0.75
N ARG A 88 6.10 29.66 -1.30
CA ARG A 88 6.32 28.80 -2.47
C ARG A 88 5.22 29.03 -3.50
N GLY A 89 5.59 29.17 -4.78
CA GLY A 89 4.69 29.51 -5.88
C GLY A 89 4.27 28.36 -6.80
N GLY A 90 4.83 27.15 -6.64
CA GLY A 90 4.69 26.06 -7.62
C GLY A 90 3.35 25.32 -7.64
N LYS A 91 3.03 24.67 -8.77
CA LYS A 91 1.78 23.91 -9.00
C LYS A 91 1.45 22.88 -7.91
N ARG A 92 2.46 22.12 -7.44
CA ARG A 92 2.29 21.15 -6.35
C ARG A 92 1.86 21.82 -5.04
N TYR A 93 2.52 22.93 -4.70
CA TYR A 93 2.23 23.68 -3.49
C TYR A 93 0.85 24.37 -3.57
N ARG A 94 0.49 24.95 -4.73
CA ARG A 94 -0.87 25.49 -4.95
C ARG A 94 -1.95 24.43 -4.72
N LYS A 95 -1.79 23.22 -5.30
CA LYS A 95 -2.72 22.09 -5.12
C LYS A 95 -2.80 21.59 -3.67
N GLN A 96 -1.69 21.59 -2.92
CA GLN A 96 -1.68 21.26 -1.50
C GLN A 96 -2.39 22.33 -0.67
N ARG A 97 -2.14 23.61 -0.99
CA ARG A 97 -2.75 24.76 -0.32
C ARG A 97 -4.26 24.80 -0.57
N GLU A 98 -4.72 24.52 -1.80
CA GLU A 98 -6.13 24.38 -2.15
C GLU A 98 -6.84 23.29 -1.34
N ARG A 99 -6.17 22.15 -1.07
CA ARG A 99 -6.75 21.06 -0.27
C ARG A 99 -6.97 21.44 1.20
N MET A 100 -6.05 22.23 1.77
CA MET A 100 -6.08 22.59 3.19
C MET A 100 -6.79 23.93 3.46
N LYS A 101 -6.95 24.77 2.43
CA LYS A 101 -7.59 26.08 2.55
C LYS A 101 -9.11 25.91 2.62
N VAL A 102 -9.74 26.74 3.43
CA VAL A 102 -11.21 26.91 3.47
C VAL A 102 -11.74 27.18 2.07
N THR A 103 -12.71 26.38 1.63
CA THR A 103 -13.33 26.48 0.31
C THR A 103 -14.15 27.76 0.19
N GLU A 104 -14.44 28.20 -1.03
CA GLU A 104 -15.26 29.40 -1.24
C GLU A 104 -16.68 29.23 -0.72
N LEU A 105 -17.25 28.03 -0.85
CA LEU A 105 -18.53 27.67 -0.25
C LEU A 105 -18.49 27.80 1.28
N MET A 106 -17.44 27.29 1.95
CA MET A 106 -17.29 27.48 3.40
C MET A 106 -17.12 28.96 3.78
N LYS A 107 -16.46 29.77 2.95
CA LYS A 107 -16.39 31.21 3.19
C LYS A 107 -17.74 31.90 3.06
N GLN A 108 -18.58 31.48 2.11
CA GLN A 108 -19.95 31.99 1.99
C GLN A 108 -20.82 31.54 3.17
N LYS A 109 -20.67 30.28 3.61
CA LYS A 109 -21.30 29.78 4.83
C LYS A 109 -20.93 30.63 6.05
N ASN A 110 -19.65 30.97 6.18
CA ASN A 110 -19.13 31.75 7.31
C ASN A 110 -19.39 33.26 7.18
N ARG A 111 -20.03 33.74 6.10
CA ARG A 111 -20.44 35.14 5.97
C ARG A 111 -21.90 35.25 6.39
N MET A 112 -22.22 36.28 7.17
CA MET A 112 -23.57 36.53 7.69
C MET A 112 -24.06 37.89 7.18
N VAL A 113 -25.35 37.97 6.83
CA VAL A 113 -25.99 39.24 6.47
C VAL A 113 -26.63 39.82 7.72
N PHE A 114 -26.22 41.02 8.10
CA PHE A 114 -26.76 41.70 9.26
C PHE A 114 -28.25 42.03 9.07
N GLY A 115 -29.05 41.87 10.13
CA GLY A 115 -30.47 42.21 10.13
C GLY A 115 -31.40 41.24 9.38
N LYS A 116 -30.90 40.10 8.89
CA LYS A 116 -31.71 39.04 8.27
C LYS A 116 -31.57 37.73 9.04
N ALA A 117 -32.69 37.06 9.31
CA ALA A 117 -32.69 35.71 9.86
C ALA A 117 -31.99 34.74 8.90
N GLN A 118 -31.19 33.84 9.45
CA GLN A 118 -30.43 32.88 8.66
C GLN A 118 -31.25 31.63 8.37
N SER A 119 -30.98 31.00 7.23
CA SER A 119 -31.47 29.66 6.97
C SER A 119 -30.65 28.66 7.78
N THR A 120 -31.33 27.89 8.62
CA THR A 120 -30.75 26.83 9.44
C THR A 120 -31.01 25.47 8.80
N ASN A 121 -30.13 24.52 9.06
CA ASN A 121 -30.40 23.12 8.76
C ASN A 121 -31.24 22.53 9.90
N GLU A 122 -32.45 22.06 9.61
CA GLU A 122 -33.37 21.50 10.63
C GLU A 122 -32.77 20.31 11.39
N TYR A 123 -31.94 19.49 10.73
CA TYR A 123 -31.37 18.30 11.34
C TYR A 123 -30.13 18.58 12.21
N THR A 124 -29.26 19.52 11.80
CA THR A 124 -27.98 19.77 12.50
C THR A 124 -27.96 21.09 13.28
N GLY A 125 -28.96 21.95 13.08
CA GLY A 125 -28.98 23.31 13.62
C GLY A 125 -27.88 24.22 13.06
N GLU A 126 -27.21 23.82 11.97
CA GLU A 126 -26.14 24.61 11.37
C GLU A 126 -26.69 25.70 10.46
N ASP A 127 -26.20 26.92 10.63
CA ASP A 127 -26.51 28.04 9.75
C ASP A 127 -25.81 27.93 8.39
N PHE A 128 -26.51 28.36 7.33
CA PHE A 128 -25.97 28.43 5.98
C PHE A 128 -25.38 29.80 5.61
N GLY A 129 -25.49 30.80 6.49
CA GLY A 129 -24.94 32.14 6.29
C GLY A 129 -25.43 32.77 4.99
N MET A 130 -24.51 33.13 4.09
CA MET A 130 -24.84 33.71 2.77
C MET A 130 -25.22 32.69 1.70
N ILE A 131 -25.15 31.38 1.99
CA ILE A 131 -25.57 30.35 1.02
C ILE A 131 -27.10 30.34 0.93
N GLY A 132 -27.63 30.53 -0.27
CA GLY A 132 -29.07 30.52 -0.53
C GLY A 132 -29.78 31.88 -0.38
N VAL A 133 -29.06 32.96 -0.06
CA VAL A 133 -29.64 34.31 0.12
C VAL A 133 -30.19 34.93 -1.18
N SER A 134 -29.79 34.45 -2.36
CA SER A 134 -30.26 34.95 -3.67
C SER A 134 -31.72 34.59 -4.04
N GLY A 135 -32.54 34.13 -3.10
CA GLY A 135 -33.99 34.05 -3.28
C GLY A 135 -34.51 32.93 -4.19
N THR A 136 -33.63 32.09 -4.74
CA THR A 136 -34.04 30.97 -5.61
C THR A 136 -34.48 29.72 -4.84
N GLY A 137 -34.39 29.73 -3.50
CA GLY A 137 -34.69 28.56 -2.65
C GLY A 137 -33.73 27.37 -2.86
N GLN A 138 -32.76 27.48 -3.76
CA GLN A 138 -31.82 26.43 -4.07
C GLN A 138 -30.59 26.53 -3.16
N LEU A 139 -30.53 25.61 -2.20
CA LEU A 139 -29.42 25.50 -1.25
C LEU A 139 -28.18 24.78 -1.85
N ARG A 140 -28.35 24.16 -3.03
CA ARG A 140 -27.28 23.48 -3.76
C ARG A 140 -26.66 24.44 -4.76
N LEU A 141 -25.46 24.93 -4.45
CA LEU A 141 -24.60 25.50 -5.48
C LEU A 141 -24.18 24.37 -6.42
N ASN A 142 -24.33 24.56 -7.73
CA ASN A 142 -23.75 23.69 -8.76
C ASN A 142 -22.22 23.84 -8.72
N VAL A 143 -21.59 23.34 -7.66
CA VAL A 143 -20.14 23.22 -7.61
C VAL A 143 -19.83 22.09 -8.58
N GLU A 144 -19.38 22.45 -9.79
CA GLU A 144 -18.79 21.49 -10.72
C GLU A 144 -17.94 20.51 -9.92
N ASP A 145 -18.22 19.23 -10.11
CA ASP A 145 -17.82 18.10 -9.29
C ASP A 145 -16.29 18.06 -9.16
N ASN A 146 -15.75 18.93 -8.29
CA ASN A 146 -14.35 19.27 -8.27
C ASN A 146 -13.66 18.07 -7.63
N GLN A 147 -13.18 17.16 -8.48
CA GLN A 147 -12.42 15.95 -8.11
C GLN A 147 -11.28 16.23 -7.12
N LYS A 148 -10.91 17.52 -6.97
CA LYS A 148 -9.94 18.08 -6.01
C LYS A 148 -10.36 17.95 -4.54
N LEU A 149 -11.66 17.93 -4.23
CA LEU A 149 -12.21 17.89 -2.86
C LEU A 149 -12.64 16.49 -2.40
N LYS A 150 -12.70 15.50 -3.29
CA LYS A 150 -13.03 14.12 -2.91
C LYS A 150 -11.96 13.60 -1.94
N LYS A 151 -12.38 13.12 -0.76
CA LYS A 151 -11.50 12.52 0.25
C LYS A 151 -10.73 11.37 -0.41
N ARG A 152 -9.45 11.59 -0.70
CA ARG A 152 -8.60 10.56 -1.31
C ARG A 152 -8.22 9.56 -0.23
N LEU A 153 -8.54 8.29 -0.48
CA LEU A 153 -8.13 7.21 0.38
C LEU A 153 -6.60 7.18 0.51
N ALA A 154 -6.10 6.90 1.71
CA ALA A 154 -4.68 6.78 1.95
C ALA A 154 -4.08 5.67 1.09
N ARG A 155 -2.81 5.84 0.69
CA ARG A 155 -2.13 4.90 -0.24
C ARG A 155 -2.16 3.47 0.28
N LYS A 156 -1.97 3.27 1.59
CA LYS A 156 -2.01 1.95 2.25
C LYS A 156 -3.39 1.30 2.13
N THR A 157 -4.44 2.03 2.48
CA THR A 157 -5.83 1.56 2.40
C THR A 157 -6.22 1.25 0.96
N LYS A 158 -5.81 2.08 0.00
CA LYS A 158 -6.05 1.82 -1.43
C LYS A 158 -5.33 0.55 -1.91
N ALA A 159 -4.11 0.31 -1.45
CA ALA A 159 -3.36 -0.90 -1.77
C ALA A 159 -3.99 -2.16 -1.15
N GLN A 160 -4.52 -2.06 0.08
CA GLN A 160 -5.24 -3.14 0.73
C GLN A 160 -6.54 -3.47 0.00
N LEU A 161 -7.35 -2.46 -0.36
CA LEU A 161 -8.56 -2.67 -1.15
C LEU A 161 -8.27 -3.34 -2.50
N ARG A 162 -7.19 -2.95 -3.19
CA ARG A 162 -6.77 -3.61 -4.44
C ARG A 162 -6.45 -5.10 -4.30
N ARG A 163 -6.04 -5.56 -3.11
CA ARG A 163 -5.81 -6.99 -2.84
C ARG A 163 -7.08 -7.76 -2.55
N ILE A 164 -8.12 -7.07 -2.07
CA ILE A 164 -9.40 -7.67 -1.68
C ILE A 164 -10.35 -7.73 -2.88
N VAL A 165 -10.27 -6.78 -3.81
CA VAL A 165 -11.15 -6.76 -4.99
C VAL A 165 -10.87 -7.97 -5.90
N PRO A 166 -11.86 -8.86 -6.12
CA PRO A 166 -11.72 -10.00 -7.01
C PRO A 166 -11.48 -9.51 -8.44
N GLY A 167 -10.46 -10.04 -9.11
CA GLY A 167 -10.09 -9.70 -10.49
C GLY A 167 -8.79 -8.89 -10.67
N HIS A 168 -8.29 -8.23 -9.62
CA HIS A 168 -7.00 -7.49 -9.69
C HIS A 168 -5.89 -8.08 -8.81
N ALA A 169 -6.23 -8.98 -7.90
CA ALA A 169 -5.24 -9.73 -7.15
C ALA A 169 -4.61 -10.80 -8.04
N THR A 170 -3.28 -10.85 -8.07
CA THR A 170 -2.54 -12.08 -8.34
C THR A 170 -3.05 -13.13 -7.35
N ARG A 171 -4.05 -13.94 -7.75
CA ARG A 171 -4.49 -15.13 -7.01
C ARG A 171 -3.23 -15.85 -6.52
N LYS A 172 -3.21 -16.27 -5.26
CA LYS A 172 -2.38 -17.40 -4.84
C LYS A 172 -2.95 -18.61 -5.57
N VAL A 173 -2.57 -18.76 -6.83
CA VAL A 173 -2.86 -19.95 -7.61
C VAL A 173 -1.99 -21.03 -6.99
N SER A 174 -2.61 -22.12 -6.52
CA SER A 174 -1.85 -23.33 -6.13
C SER A 174 -0.95 -23.70 -7.31
N GLY A 175 0.31 -24.10 -7.07
CA GLY A 175 1.29 -24.36 -8.14
C GLY A 175 0.84 -25.40 -9.18
N THR A 176 -0.24 -26.14 -8.90
CA THR A 176 -0.86 -27.15 -9.76
C THR A 176 -2.19 -26.71 -10.40
N GLN A 177 -2.72 -25.52 -10.08
CA GLN A 177 -3.95 -25.04 -10.71
C GLN A 177 -3.64 -24.12 -11.89
N SER A 178 -4.29 -24.36 -13.03
CA SER A 178 -4.24 -23.47 -14.18
C SER A 178 -4.91 -22.12 -13.88
N SER A 179 -4.44 -21.04 -14.48
CA SER A 179 -4.93 -19.66 -14.28
C SER A 179 -6.29 -19.42 -14.95
N PHE A 180 -7.32 -20.13 -14.50
CA PHE A 180 -8.65 -20.13 -15.09
C PHE A 180 -9.60 -19.11 -14.43
N ALA A 181 -10.36 -18.35 -15.24
CA ALA A 181 -11.34 -17.35 -14.79
C ALA A 181 -12.68 -17.52 -15.54
N MET A 182 -13.69 -18.05 -14.85
CA MET A 182 -15.07 -18.09 -15.35
C MET A 182 -15.70 -16.71 -15.22
N THR A 183 -16.08 -16.10 -16.35
CA THR A 183 -16.91 -14.89 -16.36
C THR A 183 -18.30 -15.24 -16.90
N PRO A 184 -19.38 -14.67 -16.34
CA PRO A 184 -20.75 -15.14 -16.61
C PRO A 184 -21.28 -14.82 -18.01
N VAL A 185 -20.55 -14.06 -18.83
CA VAL A 185 -21.04 -13.58 -20.14
C VAL A 185 -20.30 -14.20 -21.33
N GLN A 186 -19.08 -14.73 -21.14
CA GLN A 186 -18.21 -15.15 -22.27
C GLN A 186 -17.57 -16.54 -22.09
N GLY A 187 -17.97 -17.31 -21.08
CA GLY A 187 -17.50 -18.69 -20.90
C GLY A 187 -16.06 -18.80 -20.38
N ILE A 188 -15.47 -19.98 -20.65
CA ILE A 188 -14.17 -20.45 -20.15
C ILE A 188 -13.04 -19.79 -20.97
N GLU A 189 -12.62 -18.58 -20.61
CA GLU A 189 -11.50 -17.91 -21.30
C GLU A 189 -10.23 -17.88 -20.43
N LEU A 190 -9.11 -18.28 -21.03
CA LEU A 190 -7.79 -18.16 -20.42
C LEU A 190 -7.33 -16.70 -20.50
N VAL A 191 -7.65 -15.90 -19.48
CA VAL A 191 -7.27 -14.47 -19.45
C VAL A 191 -5.74 -14.34 -19.38
N ASN A 192 -5.11 -14.04 -20.51
CA ASN A 192 -3.69 -13.72 -20.57
C ASN A 192 -3.46 -12.34 -19.92
N LYS A 193 -3.00 -12.34 -18.67
CA LYS A 193 -2.70 -11.13 -17.89
C LYS A 193 -1.59 -10.26 -18.50
N GLN A 194 -0.78 -10.80 -19.41
CA GLN A 194 0.29 -10.07 -20.08
C GLN A 194 -0.22 -9.28 -21.29
N SER A 195 -1.36 -9.66 -21.89
CA SER A 195 -1.93 -8.99 -23.08
C SER A 195 -2.12 -7.47 -22.94
N ARG A 196 -2.41 -6.98 -21.72
CA ARG A 196 -2.52 -5.54 -21.46
C ARG A 196 -1.14 -4.87 -21.39
N ALA A 197 -0.14 -5.54 -20.84
CA ALA A 197 1.23 -5.05 -20.83
C ALA A 197 1.80 -5.01 -22.24
N ASP A 198 1.48 -6.01 -23.06
CA ASP A 198 1.91 -6.10 -24.46
C ASP A 198 1.23 -5.03 -25.32
N ARG A 199 -0.09 -4.82 -25.19
CA ARG A 199 -0.78 -3.68 -25.84
C ARG A 199 -0.18 -2.31 -25.47
N VAL A 200 0.21 -2.14 -24.22
CA VAL A 200 0.84 -0.88 -23.76
C VAL A 200 2.28 -0.76 -24.30
N ARG A 201 3.01 -1.87 -24.44
CA ARG A 201 4.34 -1.89 -25.07
C ARG A 201 4.25 -1.57 -26.56
N GLU A 202 3.34 -2.22 -27.29
CA GLU A 202 3.08 -1.96 -28.71
C GLU A 202 2.67 -0.51 -28.96
N ALA A 203 1.77 0.05 -28.16
CA ALA A 203 1.37 1.46 -28.28
C ALA A 203 2.52 2.45 -27.99
N ASN A 204 3.52 2.02 -27.21
CA ASN A 204 4.72 2.80 -26.93
C ASN A 204 5.83 2.59 -27.98
N ASN A 205 5.75 1.56 -28.82
CA ASN A 205 6.64 1.35 -29.96
C ASN A 205 6.26 2.30 -31.10
N LYS A 206 6.68 3.56 -30.98
CA LYS A 206 6.53 4.58 -32.02
C LYS A 206 7.75 4.61 -32.94
N TYR A 207 7.66 5.41 -34.00
CA TYR A 207 8.69 5.59 -35.04
C TYR A 207 10.13 5.81 -34.54
N PHE A 208 10.30 6.35 -33.32
CA PHE A 208 11.60 6.53 -32.65
C PHE A 208 11.80 5.65 -31.41
N SER A 209 11.26 4.42 -31.40
CA SER A 209 11.52 3.50 -30.28
C SER A 209 12.99 3.07 -30.27
N SER A 210 13.55 2.83 -29.09
CA SER A 210 14.96 2.43 -28.89
C SER A 210 15.34 1.13 -29.61
N ASN A 211 14.34 0.35 -30.05
CA ASN A 211 14.51 -0.94 -30.69
C ASN A 211 14.18 -0.88 -32.20
N ALA A 212 13.77 0.28 -32.72
CA ALA A 212 13.46 0.46 -34.14
C ALA A 212 14.73 0.84 -34.91
N THR A 213 15.09 0.04 -35.91
CA THR A 213 16.16 0.34 -36.87
C THR A 213 15.60 1.14 -38.05
N PHE A 214 16.39 2.08 -38.58
CA PHE A 214 15.99 2.85 -39.76
C PHE A 214 16.03 1.98 -41.02
N LEU A 215 14.93 1.93 -41.75
CA LEU A 215 14.85 1.30 -43.07
C LEU A 215 15.11 2.36 -44.15
N MET A 216 16.13 2.16 -44.97
CA MET A 216 16.38 2.97 -46.16
C MET A 216 15.33 2.63 -47.22
N VAL A 217 14.39 3.55 -47.44
CA VAL A 217 13.41 3.41 -48.53
C VAL A 217 14.10 3.83 -49.83
N GLY A 218 14.35 2.86 -50.71
CA GLY A 218 14.88 3.12 -52.05
C GLY A 218 13.91 3.98 -52.86
N LYS A 219 14.45 4.97 -53.57
CA LYS A 219 13.68 5.86 -54.46
C LYS A 219 13.07 5.01 -55.57
N LYS A 220 11.73 4.98 -55.68
CA LYS A 220 11.07 4.39 -56.85
C LYS A 220 11.38 5.27 -58.06
N ASN A 221 11.92 4.66 -59.11
CA ASN A 221 11.97 5.24 -60.45
C ASN A 221 10.56 5.40 -61.01
#